data_AF-A0A0F0KEA3-F1
#
_entry.id   AF-A0A0F0KEA3-F1
#
_cell.length_a   1.000
_cell.length_b   1.000
_cell.length_c   1.000
_cell.angle_alpha   90.00
_cell.angle_beta   90.00
_cell.angle_gamma   90.00
#
_symmetry.space_group_name_H-M   'P 1'
#
loop_
_entity.id
_entity.type
_entity.pdbx_description
1 polymer ?
#
loop_
_entity_poly.entity_id
_entity_poly.type
_entity_poly.pdbx_seq_one_letter_code
_entity_poly.pdbx_strand_id
1 'polypeptide(L)'
;MIRRIFSVTMVATLLLAAGVVSRAVALDADRAAVIDELRTLVQSEQSAQMRTDRLTGLIEITEGEIADRAAVLDVRGAFVTELAGLQTALTSAEGKVDTAAHRAAVQSAQQAVLAERKDPAVVVAATATVHALIDKVGQDVSVWEAAQYAAPGGPAWSSSGPDGYARVRAALDTVGGAGVGLYESASCAGGSAAACANSNGYIKYRADIAQWSSERLNWAMAHELAHIYQFRVWGALTSSDTYRSMFGGDPEFLANCMAVVRGYPGSVGCDSDQQAWASGIWVGAVR
;
A
#
# COMPACT_ATOMS: atom_id res chain seq x y z
N MET A 1 22.04 -44.12 114.50
CA MET A 1 22.59 -43.56 113.24
C MET A 1 21.73 -43.87 112.01
N ILE A 2 21.19 -45.09 111.87
CA ILE A 2 20.39 -45.53 110.70
C ILE A 2 19.20 -44.58 110.35
N ARG A 3 18.40 -44.13 111.33
CA ARG A 3 17.27 -43.20 111.08
C ARG A 3 17.67 -41.85 110.47
N ARG A 4 18.83 -41.30 110.84
CA ARG A 4 19.32 -40.02 110.31
C ARG A 4 19.84 -40.17 108.87
N ILE A 5 20.48 -41.29 108.57
CA ILE A 5 20.95 -41.62 107.22
C ILE A 5 19.76 -41.75 106.26
N PHE A 6 18.72 -42.51 106.63
CA PHE A 6 17.50 -42.62 105.82
C PHE A 6 16.81 -41.29 105.55
N SER A 7 16.75 -40.40 106.55
CA SER A 7 16.12 -39.08 106.40
C SER A 7 16.90 -38.18 105.44
N VAL A 8 18.24 -38.20 105.51
CA VAL A 8 19.10 -37.41 104.62
C VAL A 8 19.04 -37.94 103.19
N THR A 9 19.08 -39.26 102.99
CA THR A 9 18.98 -39.86 101.65
C THR A 9 17.63 -39.59 101.00
N MET A 10 16.54 -39.61 101.78
CA MET A 10 15.18 -39.31 101.31
C MET A 10 15.02 -37.83 100.91
N VAL A 11 15.54 -36.90 101.71
CA VAL A 11 15.54 -35.46 101.36
C VAL A 11 16.40 -35.20 100.12
N ALA A 12 17.56 -35.84 100.01
CA ALA A 12 18.43 -35.71 98.83
C ALA A 12 17.75 -36.27 97.56
N THR A 13 17.05 -37.41 97.64
CA THR A 13 16.29 -37.96 96.50
C THR A 13 15.10 -37.10 96.11
N LEU A 14 14.38 -36.51 97.07
CA LEU A 14 13.28 -35.57 96.78
C LEU A 14 13.79 -34.29 96.12
N LEU A 15 14.91 -33.73 96.57
CA LEU A 15 15.52 -32.54 95.97
C LEU A 15 16.06 -32.83 94.55
N LEU A 16 16.68 -33.99 94.33
CA LEU A 16 17.12 -34.43 93.01
C LEU A 16 15.92 -34.66 92.07
N ALA A 17 14.86 -35.32 92.54
CA ALA A 17 13.65 -35.54 91.74
C ALA A 17 12.97 -34.21 91.38
N ALA A 18 12.86 -33.28 92.32
CA ALA A 18 12.31 -31.94 92.07
C ALA A 18 13.18 -31.14 91.08
N GLY A 19 14.51 -31.23 91.16
CA GLY A 19 15.44 -30.61 90.21
C GLY A 19 15.37 -31.21 88.80
N VAL A 20 15.17 -32.54 88.69
CA VAL A 20 14.97 -33.20 87.39
C VAL A 20 13.62 -32.80 86.78
N VAL A 21 12.56 -32.71 87.58
CA VAL A 21 11.24 -32.26 87.12
C VAL A 21 11.26 -30.80 86.68
N SER A 22 11.90 -29.90 87.44
CA SER A 22 12.00 -28.49 87.05
C SER A 22 12.82 -28.31 85.78
N ARG A 23 13.90 -29.10 85.61
CA ARG A 23 14.71 -29.08 84.38
C ARG A 23 13.94 -29.63 83.18
N ALA A 24 13.13 -30.67 83.38
CA ALA A 24 12.26 -31.21 82.33
C ALA A 24 11.22 -30.16 81.88
N VAL A 25 10.57 -29.48 82.83
CA VAL A 25 9.61 -28.39 82.53
C VAL A 25 10.29 -27.23 81.80
N ALA A 26 11.50 -26.83 82.22
CA ALA A 26 12.26 -25.78 81.55
C ALA A 26 12.66 -26.18 80.11
N LEU A 27 13.09 -27.43 79.91
CA LEU A 27 13.41 -27.96 78.58
C LEU A 27 12.17 -28.04 77.67
N ASP A 28 11.01 -28.41 78.21
CA ASP A 28 9.76 -28.42 77.45
C ASP A 28 9.31 -27.00 77.08
N ALA A 29 9.50 -26.02 77.96
CA ALA A 29 9.23 -24.61 77.67
C ALA A 29 10.18 -24.06 76.59
N ASP A 30 11.49 -24.33 76.69
CA ASP A 30 12.48 -23.95 75.67
C ASP A 30 12.17 -24.61 74.33
N ARG A 31 11.80 -25.90 74.34
CA ARG A 31 11.38 -26.63 73.13
C ARG A 31 10.14 -26.01 72.50
N ALA A 32 9.15 -25.63 73.31
CA ALA A 32 7.94 -24.97 72.80
C ALA A 32 8.26 -23.62 72.15
N ALA A 33 9.14 -22.81 72.77
CA ALA A 33 9.58 -21.53 72.22
C ALA A 33 10.32 -21.70 70.88
N VAL A 34 11.25 -22.66 70.79
CA VAL A 34 11.97 -22.96 69.54
C VAL A 34 11.03 -23.44 68.45
N ILE A 35 10.03 -24.27 68.77
CA ILE A 35 9.02 -24.72 67.79
C ILE A 35 8.20 -23.54 67.28
N ASP A 36 7.85 -22.58 68.14
CA ASP A 36 7.07 -21.40 67.76
C ASP A 36 7.88 -20.45 66.85
N GLU A 37 9.16 -20.26 67.17
CA GLU A 37 10.10 -19.52 66.32
C GLU A 37 10.26 -20.20 64.95
N LEU A 38 10.41 -21.53 64.92
CA LEU A 38 10.51 -22.30 63.67
C LEU A 38 9.23 -22.18 62.82
N ARG A 39 8.05 -22.22 63.46
CA ARG A 39 6.77 -22.02 62.77
C ARG A 39 6.67 -20.63 62.17
N THR A 40 7.09 -19.61 62.91
CA THR A 40 7.12 -18.22 62.44
C THR A 40 8.07 -18.07 61.25
N LEU A 41 9.25 -18.70 61.31
CA LEU A 41 10.22 -18.69 60.21
C LEU A 41 9.66 -19.38 58.95
N VAL A 42 9.05 -20.56 59.09
CA VAL A 42 8.41 -21.27 57.98
C VAL A 42 7.28 -20.45 57.36
N GLN A 43 6.46 -19.77 58.17
CA GLN A 43 5.42 -18.87 57.65
C GLN A 43 6.01 -17.68 56.89
N SER A 44 7.11 -17.10 57.39
CA SER A 44 7.81 -16.01 56.71
C SER A 44 8.41 -16.47 55.37
N GLU A 45 9.03 -17.65 55.32
CA GLU A 45 9.57 -18.25 54.09
C GLU A 45 8.47 -18.49 53.07
N GLN A 46 7.35 -19.11 53.47
CA GLN A 46 6.21 -19.35 52.60
C GLN A 46 5.63 -18.03 52.04
N SER A 47 5.54 -16.98 52.88
CA SER A 47 5.08 -15.66 52.43
C SER A 47 6.03 -15.03 51.42
N ALA A 48 7.35 -15.14 51.63
CA ALA A 48 8.36 -14.67 50.70
C ALA A 48 8.29 -15.42 49.37
N GLN A 49 8.13 -16.75 49.41
CA GLN A 49 8.04 -17.58 48.22
C GLN A 49 6.79 -17.26 47.39
N MET A 50 5.62 -17.12 48.01
CA MET A 50 4.40 -16.68 47.31
C MET A 50 4.57 -15.31 46.63
N ARG A 51 5.31 -14.38 47.27
CA ARG A 51 5.59 -13.07 46.68
C ARG A 51 6.53 -13.18 45.49
N THR A 52 7.56 -14.01 45.58
CA THR A 52 8.49 -14.29 44.48
C THR A 52 7.75 -14.91 43.30
N ASP A 53 6.95 -15.96 43.53
CA ASP A 53 6.18 -16.63 42.47
C ASP A 53 5.22 -15.65 41.77
N ARG A 54 4.56 -14.77 42.55
CA ARG A 54 3.73 -13.70 42.00
C ARG A 54 4.52 -12.72 41.12
N LEU A 55 5.69 -12.27 41.58
CA LEU A 55 6.51 -11.33 40.82
C LEU A 55 7.06 -11.97 39.54
N THR A 56 7.51 -13.22 39.61
CA THR A 56 7.93 -14.00 38.44
C THR A 56 6.80 -14.10 37.41
N GLY A 57 5.59 -14.46 37.83
CA GLY A 57 4.44 -14.51 36.93
C GLY A 57 4.09 -13.15 36.30
N LEU A 58 4.23 -12.04 37.05
CA LEU A 58 4.02 -10.70 36.50
C LEU A 58 5.10 -10.30 35.48
N ILE A 59 6.35 -10.71 35.70
CA ILE A 59 7.45 -10.49 34.76
C ILE A 59 7.18 -11.24 33.46
N GLU A 60 6.86 -12.54 33.53
CA GLU A 60 6.57 -13.36 32.35
C GLU A 60 5.41 -12.79 31.51
N ILE A 61 4.33 -12.34 32.17
CA ILE A 61 3.21 -11.67 31.49
C ILE A 61 3.70 -10.40 30.78
N THR A 62 4.50 -9.58 31.46
CA THR A 62 4.99 -8.31 30.91
C THR A 62 5.94 -8.53 29.74
N GLU A 63 6.84 -9.51 29.83
CA GLU A 63 7.74 -9.89 28.75
C GLU A 63 6.96 -10.40 27.52
N GLY A 64 5.92 -11.20 27.74
CA GLY A 64 4.99 -11.61 26.69
C GLY A 64 4.31 -10.42 26.02
N GLU A 65 3.76 -9.49 26.79
CA GLU A 65 3.12 -8.28 26.23
C GLU A 65 4.08 -7.37 25.47
N ILE A 66 5.35 -7.32 25.87
CA ILE A 66 6.40 -6.58 25.15
C ILE A 66 6.72 -7.27 23.82
N ALA A 67 6.88 -8.59 23.81
CA ALA A 67 7.16 -9.37 22.61
C ALA A 67 6.02 -9.26 21.59
N ASP A 68 4.78 -9.40 22.05
CA ASP A 68 3.55 -9.21 21.28
C ASP A 68 3.51 -7.83 20.59
N ARG A 69 3.79 -6.75 21.35
CA ARG A 69 3.83 -5.39 20.80
C ARG A 69 4.96 -5.19 19.81
N ALA A 70 6.14 -5.77 20.07
CA ALA A 70 7.27 -5.70 19.14
C ALA A 70 6.91 -6.37 17.81
N ALA A 71 6.31 -7.56 17.84
CA ALA A 71 5.88 -8.27 16.64
C ALA A 71 4.84 -7.48 15.83
N VAL A 72 3.88 -6.81 16.49
CA VAL A 72 2.92 -5.91 15.82
C VAL A 72 3.61 -4.69 15.19
N LEU A 73 4.62 -4.12 15.86
CA LEU A 73 5.35 -2.96 15.33
C LEU A 73 6.17 -3.33 14.09
N ASP A 74 6.80 -4.50 14.08
CA ASP A 74 7.64 -4.97 12.97
C ASP A 74 6.87 -5.05 11.65
N VAL A 75 5.57 -5.38 11.69
CA VAL A 75 4.73 -5.52 10.49
C VAL A 75 4.03 -4.22 10.06
N ARG A 76 3.96 -3.19 10.91
CA ARG A 76 3.25 -1.94 10.60
C ARG A 76 3.87 -1.11 9.48
N GLY A 77 5.18 -1.23 9.27
CA GLY A 77 5.87 -0.51 8.18
C GLY A 77 5.33 -0.90 6.79
N ALA A 78 5.01 -2.18 6.60
CA ALA A 78 4.41 -2.67 5.35
C ALA A 78 3.01 -2.08 5.13
N PHE A 79 2.18 -2.02 6.17
CA PHE A 79 0.86 -1.40 6.11
C PHE A 79 0.92 0.08 5.69
N VAL A 80 1.84 0.86 6.27
CA VAL A 80 2.03 2.28 5.91
C VAL A 80 2.46 2.44 4.46
N THR A 81 3.32 1.53 3.96
CA THR A 81 3.77 1.54 2.56
C THR A 81 2.61 1.29 1.60
N GLU A 82 1.76 0.30 1.91
CA GLU A 82 0.55 0.02 1.13
C GLU A 82 -0.44 1.19 1.14
N LEU A 83 -0.60 1.91 2.25
CA LEU A 83 -1.44 3.12 2.30
C LEU A 83 -0.96 4.22 1.32
N ALA A 84 0.36 4.39 1.16
CA ALA A 84 0.91 5.32 0.18
C ALA A 84 0.65 4.86 -1.27
N GLY A 85 0.74 3.54 -1.51
CA GLY A 85 0.34 2.92 -2.78
C GLY A 85 -1.14 3.17 -3.11
N LEU A 86 -2.02 2.96 -2.14
CA LEU A 86 -3.46 3.24 -2.29
C LEU A 86 -3.73 4.72 -2.56
N GLN A 87 -3.04 5.64 -1.91
CA GLN A 87 -3.20 7.07 -2.19
C GLN A 87 -2.86 7.41 -3.65
N THR A 88 -1.84 6.76 -4.21
CA THR A 88 -1.48 6.90 -5.63
C THR A 88 -2.58 6.35 -6.54
N ALA A 89 -3.12 5.17 -6.22
CA ALA A 89 -4.23 4.56 -6.98
C ALA A 89 -5.52 5.39 -6.90
N LEU A 90 -5.85 5.95 -5.73
CA LEU A 90 -7.03 6.80 -5.58
C LEU A 90 -6.90 8.11 -6.37
N THR A 91 -5.71 8.70 -6.42
CA THR A 91 -5.42 9.87 -7.26
C THR A 91 -5.61 9.55 -8.74
N SER A 92 -5.16 8.38 -9.22
CA SER A 92 -5.31 8.01 -10.63
C SER A 92 -6.76 7.73 -11.04
N ALA A 93 -7.63 7.45 -10.07
CA ALA A 93 -9.05 7.21 -10.23
C ALA A 93 -9.94 8.47 -10.14
N GLU A 94 -9.38 9.62 -9.75
CA GLU A 94 -10.16 10.86 -9.61
C GLU A 94 -10.85 11.25 -10.92
N GLY A 95 -12.16 11.51 -10.85
CA GLY A 95 -12.99 11.84 -12.01
C GLY A 95 -13.29 10.66 -12.95
N LYS A 96 -12.75 9.47 -12.69
CA LYS A 96 -12.93 8.26 -13.52
C LYS A 96 -13.86 7.25 -12.83
N VAL A 97 -13.59 6.95 -11.57
CA VAL A 97 -14.26 5.87 -10.81
C VAL A 97 -14.72 6.39 -9.44
N ASP A 98 -15.91 5.98 -8.99
CA ASP A 98 -16.35 6.24 -7.61
C ASP A 98 -15.55 5.38 -6.62
N THR A 99 -14.80 6.04 -5.75
CA THR A 99 -13.92 5.39 -4.76
C THR A 99 -14.47 5.45 -3.33
N ALA A 100 -15.71 5.87 -3.10
CA ALA A 100 -16.27 6.03 -1.76
C ALA A 100 -16.22 4.73 -0.92
N ALA A 101 -16.60 3.60 -1.50
CA ALA A 101 -16.55 2.30 -0.83
C ALA A 101 -15.11 1.86 -0.52
N HIS A 102 -14.16 2.13 -1.42
CA HIS A 102 -12.74 1.84 -1.21
C HIS A 102 -12.17 2.65 -0.03
N ARG A 103 -12.54 3.94 0.06
CA ARG A 103 -12.15 4.82 1.17
C ARG A 103 -12.72 4.35 2.52
N ALA A 104 -13.98 3.91 2.54
CA ALA A 104 -14.58 3.34 3.75
C ALA A 104 -13.88 2.03 4.18
N ALA A 105 -13.55 1.15 3.23
CA ALA A 105 -12.86 -0.11 3.51
C ALA A 105 -11.45 0.11 4.09
N VAL A 106 -10.65 1.03 3.52
CA VAL A 106 -9.33 1.34 4.08
C VAL A 106 -9.43 2.01 5.45
N GLN A 107 -10.44 2.86 5.69
CA GLN A 107 -10.65 3.45 7.01
C GLN A 107 -10.93 2.38 8.07
N SER A 108 -11.71 1.36 7.73
CA SER A 108 -11.95 0.21 8.62
C SER A 108 -10.65 -0.58 8.88
N ALA A 109 -9.82 -0.80 7.85
CA ALA A 109 -8.53 -1.48 8.00
C ALA A 109 -7.56 -0.67 8.89
N GLN A 110 -7.52 0.66 8.72
CA GLN A 110 -6.73 1.55 9.57
C GLN A 110 -7.18 1.49 11.04
N GLN A 111 -8.48 1.47 11.30
CA GLN A 111 -9.01 1.35 12.67
C GLN A 111 -8.61 0.01 13.31
N ALA A 112 -8.65 -1.10 12.56
CA ALA A 112 -8.19 -2.40 13.04
C ALA A 112 -6.70 -2.38 13.43
N VAL A 113 -5.84 -1.84 12.56
CA VAL A 113 -4.38 -1.72 12.84
C VAL A 113 -4.10 -0.80 14.02
N LEU A 114 -4.84 0.31 14.15
CA LEU A 114 -4.71 1.24 15.27
C LEU A 114 -5.13 0.63 16.60
N ALA A 115 -6.11 -0.27 16.61
CA ALA A 115 -6.57 -0.97 17.80
C ALA A 115 -5.65 -2.15 18.19
N GLU A 116 -4.97 -2.77 17.21
CA GLU A 116 -4.18 -3.97 17.43
C GLU A 116 -2.93 -3.75 18.30
N ARG A 117 -2.70 -4.65 19.27
CA ARG A 117 -1.59 -4.56 20.24
C ARG A 117 -0.85 -5.88 20.45
N LYS A 118 -1.38 -7.00 19.98
CA LYS A 118 -0.89 -8.34 20.28
C LYS A 118 -0.71 -9.22 19.06
N ASP A 119 -1.66 -9.20 18.13
CA ASP A 119 -1.66 -10.12 17.01
C ASP A 119 -1.14 -9.46 15.72
N PRO A 120 0.09 -9.77 15.26
CA PRO A 120 0.60 -9.24 13.99
C PRO A 120 -0.20 -9.71 12.77
N ALA A 121 -0.91 -10.84 12.85
CA ALA A 121 -1.70 -11.36 11.74
C ALA A 121 -2.85 -10.40 11.35
N VAL A 122 -3.39 -9.64 12.30
CA VAL A 122 -4.41 -8.62 12.05
C VAL A 122 -3.84 -7.49 11.17
N VAL A 123 -2.61 -7.06 11.42
CA VAL A 123 -1.93 -6.03 10.60
C VAL A 123 -1.59 -6.58 9.22
N VAL A 124 -1.15 -7.83 9.12
CA VAL A 124 -0.89 -8.50 7.83
C VAL A 124 -2.17 -8.62 7.01
N ALA A 125 -3.29 -9.02 7.62
CA ALA A 125 -4.59 -9.10 6.95
C ALA A 125 -5.10 -7.73 6.48
N ALA A 126 -4.93 -6.68 7.30
CA ALA A 126 -5.24 -5.31 6.92
C ALA A 126 -4.37 -4.83 5.75
N THR A 127 -3.09 -5.20 5.74
CA THR A 127 -2.15 -4.91 4.64
C THR A 127 -2.61 -5.58 3.34
N ALA A 128 -2.97 -6.86 3.39
CA ALA A 128 -3.51 -7.58 2.23
C ALA A 128 -4.83 -6.97 1.73
N THR A 129 -5.67 -6.47 2.64
CA THR A 129 -6.90 -5.76 2.27
C THR A 129 -6.60 -4.48 1.51
N VAL A 130 -5.63 -3.68 1.96
CA VAL A 130 -5.23 -2.45 1.25
C VAL A 130 -4.65 -2.80 -0.12
N HIS A 131 -3.82 -3.83 -0.22
CA HIS A 131 -3.28 -4.30 -1.49
C HIS A 131 -4.39 -4.70 -2.48
N ALA A 132 -5.39 -5.47 -2.03
CA ALA A 132 -6.53 -5.84 -2.86
C ALA A 132 -7.36 -4.63 -3.32
N LEU A 133 -7.46 -3.57 -2.50
CA LEU A 133 -8.11 -2.33 -2.89
C LEU A 133 -7.33 -1.58 -3.97
N ILE A 134 -5.99 -1.60 -3.92
CA ILE A 134 -5.14 -1.01 -4.97
C ILE A 134 -5.40 -1.71 -6.31
N ASP A 135 -5.36 -3.04 -6.32
CA ASP A 135 -5.63 -3.84 -7.51
C ASP A 135 -7.02 -3.56 -8.08
N LYS A 136 -8.02 -3.49 -7.19
CA LYS A 136 -9.41 -3.24 -7.59
C LYS A 136 -9.57 -1.86 -8.22
N VAL A 137 -9.02 -0.82 -7.61
CA VAL A 137 -9.04 0.54 -8.17
C VAL A 137 -8.31 0.58 -9.51
N GLY A 138 -7.15 -0.06 -9.62
CA GLY A 138 -6.41 -0.16 -10.89
C GLY A 138 -7.20 -0.85 -11.99
N GLN A 139 -7.90 -1.94 -11.67
CA GLN A 139 -8.77 -2.64 -12.61
C GLN A 139 -9.95 -1.76 -13.05
N ASP A 140 -10.62 -1.08 -12.13
CA ASP A 140 -11.77 -0.24 -12.44
C ASP A 140 -11.36 0.97 -13.30
N VAL A 141 -10.21 1.57 -13.04
CA VAL A 141 -9.64 2.63 -13.90
C VAL A 141 -9.34 2.10 -15.29
N SER A 142 -8.72 0.92 -15.41
CA SER A 142 -8.43 0.30 -16.71
C SER A 142 -9.71 0.00 -17.51
N VAL A 143 -10.76 -0.49 -16.84
CA VAL A 143 -12.08 -0.72 -17.47
C VAL A 143 -12.71 0.60 -17.92
N TRP A 144 -12.66 1.64 -17.08
CA TRP A 144 -13.16 2.96 -17.44
C TRP A 144 -12.41 3.52 -18.65
N GLU A 145 -11.08 3.43 -18.66
CA GLU A 145 -10.23 3.88 -19.77
C GLU A 145 -10.58 3.13 -21.05
N ALA A 146 -10.67 1.80 -20.99
CA ALA A 146 -11.08 0.99 -22.15
C ALA A 146 -12.47 1.38 -22.68
N ALA A 147 -13.41 1.74 -21.79
CA ALA A 147 -14.73 2.21 -22.18
C ALA A 147 -14.71 3.62 -22.81
N GLN A 148 -13.84 4.53 -22.34
CA GLN A 148 -13.65 5.83 -22.99
C GLN A 148 -13.11 5.66 -24.42
N TYR A 149 -12.18 4.72 -24.60
CA TYR A 149 -11.51 4.45 -25.87
C TYR A 149 -12.30 3.51 -26.80
N ALA A 150 -13.51 3.11 -26.40
CA ALA A 150 -14.35 2.23 -27.19
C ALA A 150 -14.80 2.91 -28.49
N ALA A 151 -14.85 2.11 -29.55
CA ALA A 151 -15.36 2.49 -30.85
C ALA A 151 -16.76 3.11 -30.82
N PRO A 152 -17.05 4.15 -31.62
CA PRO A 152 -18.41 4.37 -32.08
C PRO A 152 -18.95 3.07 -32.71
N GLY A 153 -20.15 2.66 -32.34
CA GLY A 153 -20.80 1.48 -32.93
C GLY A 153 -21.06 1.68 -34.43
N GLY A 154 -20.60 0.75 -35.26
CA GLY A 154 -20.73 0.77 -36.72
C GLY A 154 -19.52 0.10 -37.39
N PRO A 155 -19.56 -0.12 -38.72
CA PRO A 155 -18.37 -0.53 -39.45
C PRO A 155 -17.31 0.57 -39.32
N ALA A 156 -16.06 0.19 -39.02
CA ALA A 156 -14.96 1.15 -38.83
C ALA A 156 -14.55 1.89 -40.13
N TRP A 157 -15.23 1.60 -41.24
CA TRP A 157 -15.02 2.11 -42.59
C TRP A 157 -16.36 2.21 -43.31
N SER A 158 -16.46 3.17 -44.23
CA SER A 158 -17.66 3.39 -45.04
C SER A 158 -17.33 3.37 -46.53
N SER A 159 -16.39 4.23 -46.94
CA SER A 159 -16.09 4.55 -48.32
C SER A 159 -14.67 4.11 -48.72
N SER A 160 -13.73 3.96 -47.78
CA SER A 160 -12.38 3.48 -48.11
C SER A 160 -12.34 1.98 -48.43
N GLY A 161 -13.39 1.23 -48.10
CA GLY A 161 -13.42 -0.22 -48.19
C GLY A 161 -12.51 -0.91 -47.16
N PRO A 162 -12.57 -2.25 -47.07
CA PRO A 162 -11.80 -3.03 -46.10
C PRO A 162 -10.28 -2.89 -46.30
N ASP A 163 -9.82 -2.86 -47.55
CA ASP A 163 -8.38 -2.71 -47.86
C ASP A 163 -7.87 -1.30 -47.53
N GLY A 164 -8.66 -0.27 -47.80
CA GLY A 164 -8.32 1.11 -47.45
C GLY A 164 -8.24 1.29 -45.93
N TYR A 165 -9.20 0.72 -45.19
CA TYR A 165 -9.16 0.71 -43.72
C TYR A 165 -7.93 -0.04 -43.19
N ALA A 166 -7.67 -1.25 -43.70
CA ALA A 166 -6.51 -2.06 -43.30
C ALA A 166 -5.19 -1.31 -43.53
N ARG A 167 -5.11 -0.51 -44.61
CA ARG A 167 -3.94 0.33 -44.91
C ARG A 167 -3.73 1.45 -43.88
N VAL A 168 -4.78 2.19 -43.53
CA VAL A 168 -4.70 3.24 -42.50
C VAL A 168 -4.42 2.64 -41.13
N ARG A 169 -5.04 1.50 -40.81
CA ARG A 169 -4.78 0.73 -39.59
C ARG A 169 -3.32 0.30 -39.50
N ALA A 170 -2.76 -0.28 -40.56
CA ALA A 170 -1.37 -0.69 -40.60
C ALA A 170 -0.40 0.48 -40.43
N ALA A 171 -0.71 1.65 -41.02
CA ALA A 171 0.06 2.87 -40.78
C ALA A 171 0.01 3.31 -39.31
N LEU A 172 -1.17 3.27 -38.68
CA LEU A 172 -1.32 3.61 -37.27
C LEU A 172 -0.58 2.61 -36.35
N ASP A 173 -0.61 1.32 -36.68
CA ASP A 173 0.16 0.31 -35.95
C ASP A 173 1.67 0.52 -36.10
N THR A 174 2.13 0.87 -37.31
CA THR A 174 3.55 1.15 -37.61
C THR A 174 4.09 2.31 -36.77
N VAL A 175 3.28 3.34 -36.51
CA VAL A 175 3.69 4.48 -35.68
C VAL A 175 3.50 4.24 -34.19
N GLY A 176 3.09 3.02 -33.77
CA GLY A 176 2.93 2.64 -32.37
C GLY A 176 1.54 2.90 -31.78
N GLY A 177 0.51 3.05 -32.62
CA GLY A 177 -0.89 3.25 -32.22
C GLY A 177 -1.70 1.95 -32.10
N ALA A 178 -1.02 0.81 -31.89
CA ALA A 178 -1.69 -0.47 -31.65
C ALA A 178 -2.62 -0.35 -30.43
N GLY A 179 -3.88 -0.74 -30.60
CA GLY A 179 -4.91 -0.62 -29.55
C GLY A 179 -5.64 0.73 -29.50
N VAL A 180 -5.22 1.74 -30.28
CA VAL A 180 -6.00 2.99 -30.43
C VAL A 180 -7.14 2.76 -31.41
N GLY A 181 -8.37 3.11 -31.02
CA GLY A 181 -9.54 3.00 -31.89
C GLY A 181 -9.37 3.83 -33.17
N LEU A 182 -9.80 3.29 -34.32
CA LEU A 182 -9.68 3.95 -35.62
C LEU A 182 -11.02 3.87 -36.38
N TYR A 183 -11.51 5.02 -36.87
CA TYR A 183 -12.80 5.09 -37.57
C TYR A 183 -12.74 5.99 -38.79
N GLU A 184 -13.33 5.56 -39.89
CA GLU A 184 -13.58 6.44 -41.01
C GLU A 184 -14.70 7.44 -40.67
N SER A 185 -14.49 8.71 -40.97
CA SER A 185 -15.48 9.77 -40.82
C SER A 185 -15.30 10.82 -41.91
N ALA A 186 -16.41 11.28 -42.50
CA ALA A 186 -16.41 12.40 -43.42
C ALA A 186 -16.20 13.76 -42.72
N SER A 187 -16.34 13.79 -41.39
CA SER A 187 -16.14 15.00 -40.57
C SER A 187 -15.09 14.74 -39.49
N CYS A 188 -14.04 15.56 -39.52
CA CYS A 188 -13.01 15.62 -38.50
C CYS A 188 -12.94 17.02 -37.92
N ALA A 189 -13.10 17.14 -36.59
CA ALA A 189 -13.09 18.41 -35.85
C ALA A 189 -13.99 19.52 -36.43
N GLY A 190 -15.15 19.17 -37.01
CA GLY A 190 -16.09 20.14 -37.59
C GLY A 190 -15.63 20.77 -38.92
N GLY A 191 -14.57 20.25 -39.56
CA GLY A 191 -13.99 20.81 -40.78
C GLY A 191 -13.46 19.77 -41.78
N SER A 192 -12.49 20.20 -42.60
CA SER A 192 -11.87 19.44 -43.70
C SER A 192 -10.55 18.76 -43.33
N ALA A 193 -10.28 18.56 -42.04
CA ALA A 193 -9.08 17.86 -41.59
C ALA A 193 -9.08 16.41 -42.13
N ALA A 194 -7.90 15.92 -42.45
CA ALA A 194 -7.73 14.62 -43.09
C ALA A 194 -7.82 13.46 -42.09
N ALA A 195 -7.41 13.72 -40.85
CA ALA A 195 -7.63 12.88 -39.69
C ALA A 195 -7.81 13.80 -38.47
N CYS A 196 -8.25 13.22 -37.35
CA CYS A 196 -8.40 13.94 -36.09
C CYS A 196 -8.44 12.95 -34.92
N ALA A 197 -7.69 13.25 -33.88
CA ALA A 197 -7.79 12.58 -32.59
C ALA A 197 -8.98 13.11 -31.79
N ASN A 198 -9.64 12.20 -31.07
CA ASN A 198 -10.68 12.56 -30.11
C ASN A 198 -10.13 12.45 -28.68
N SER A 199 -10.61 13.30 -27.78
CA SER A 199 -10.27 13.25 -26.35
C SER A 199 -10.66 11.93 -25.70
N ASN A 200 -11.64 11.23 -26.27
CA ASN A 200 -12.04 9.87 -25.89
C ASN A 200 -11.11 8.81 -26.55
N GLY A 201 -9.86 9.19 -26.84
CA GLY A 201 -8.72 8.42 -27.36
C GLY A 201 -8.98 7.43 -28.49
N TYR A 202 -9.71 7.87 -29.51
CA TYR A 202 -9.71 7.24 -30.82
C TYR A 202 -9.33 8.25 -31.90
N ILE A 203 -8.94 7.75 -33.06
CA ILE A 203 -8.60 8.56 -34.24
C ILE A 203 -9.70 8.37 -35.30
N LYS A 204 -10.17 9.48 -35.85
CA LYS A 204 -11.00 9.50 -37.05
C LYS A 204 -10.16 9.84 -38.27
N TYR A 205 -10.51 9.29 -39.42
CA TYR A 205 -9.83 9.57 -40.68
C TYR A 205 -10.80 9.74 -41.83
N ARG A 206 -10.45 10.55 -42.82
CA ARG A 206 -11.24 10.71 -44.05
C ARG A 206 -10.85 9.65 -45.08
N ALA A 207 -11.82 9.10 -45.80
CA ALA A 207 -11.62 7.96 -46.69
C ALA A 207 -10.50 8.13 -47.74
N ASP A 208 -10.31 9.34 -48.28
CA ASP A 208 -9.31 9.66 -49.31
C ASP A 208 -7.86 9.51 -48.83
N ILE A 209 -7.60 9.62 -47.52
CA ILE A 209 -6.22 9.48 -47.02
C ILE A 209 -5.70 8.05 -47.19
N ALA A 210 -6.59 7.07 -47.33
CA ALA A 210 -6.24 5.70 -47.64
C ALA A 210 -5.52 5.57 -49.00
N GLN A 211 -5.49 6.61 -49.84
CA GLN A 211 -4.76 6.67 -51.10
C GLN A 211 -3.48 7.53 -51.05
N TRP A 212 -3.15 8.12 -49.89
CA TRP A 212 -1.93 8.93 -49.75
C TRP A 212 -0.66 8.08 -49.82
N SER A 213 0.50 8.69 -50.06
CA SER A 213 1.78 7.99 -49.93
C SER A 213 1.96 7.43 -48.51
N SER A 214 2.71 6.32 -48.37
CA SER A 214 2.94 5.70 -47.06
C SER A 214 3.62 6.66 -46.08
N GLU A 215 4.57 7.48 -46.54
CA GLU A 215 5.22 8.51 -45.72
C GLU A 215 4.21 9.52 -45.16
N ARG A 216 3.34 10.05 -46.02
CA ARG A 216 2.32 11.03 -45.62
C ARG A 216 1.27 10.40 -44.71
N LEU A 217 0.90 9.15 -44.96
CA LEU A 217 -0.06 8.42 -44.13
C LEU A 217 0.52 8.12 -42.74
N ASN A 218 1.79 7.70 -42.67
CA ASN A 218 2.48 7.47 -41.40
C ASN A 218 2.66 8.78 -40.62
N TRP A 219 3.04 9.89 -41.27
CA TRP A 219 3.05 11.20 -40.61
C TRP A 219 1.67 11.56 -40.04
N ALA A 220 0.59 11.43 -40.82
CA ALA A 220 -0.75 11.74 -40.35
C ALA A 220 -1.12 10.89 -39.12
N MET A 221 -0.84 9.59 -39.16
CA MET A 221 -1.13 8.71 -38.01
C MET A 221 -0.25 9.02 -36.79
N ALA A 222 1.03 9.35 -36.98
CA ALA A 222 1.91 9.74 -35.89
C ALA A 222 1.49 11.08 -35.25
N HIS A 223 1.05 12.03 -36.07
CA HIS A 223 0.52 13.32 -35.66
C HIS A 223 -0.77 13.16 -34.84
N GLU A 224 -1.75 12.42 -35.34
CA GLU A 224 -2.98 12.19 -34.57
C GLU A 224 -2.73 11.39 -33.29
N LEU A 225 -1.83 10.41 -33.34
CA LEU A 225 -1.44 9.68 -32.14
C LEU A 225 -0.78 10.61 -31.11
N ALA A 226 -0.07 11.65 -31.53
CA ALA A 226 0.50 12.63 -30.61
C ALA A 226 -0.59 13.39 -29.85
N HIS A 227 -1.68 13.78 -30.51
CA HIS A 227 -2.83 14.39 -29.85
C HIS A 227 -3.47 13.46 -28.80
N ILE A 228 -3.57 12.16 -29.07
CA ILE A 228 -4.06 11.18 -28.07
C ILE A 228 -3.20 11.24 -26.79
N TYR A 229 -1.88 11.37 -26.94
CA TYR A 229 -0.97 11.48 -25.79
C TYR A 229 -1.05 12.86 -25.12
N GLN A 230 -1.21 13.93 -25.88
CA GLN A 230 -1.45 15.27 -25.32
C GLN A 230 -2.72 15.30 -24.46
N PHE A 231 -3.81 14.67 -24.90
CA PHE A 231 -5.07 14.61 -24.14
C PHE A 231 -4.90 13.94 -22.78
N ARG A 232 -4.02 12.92 -22.67
CA ARG A 232 -3.74 12.23 -21.40
C ARG A 232 -3.06 13.13 -20.36
N VAL A 233 -2.34 14.15 -20.82
CA VAL A 233 -1.59 15.08 -19.97
C VAL A 233 -2.11 16.52 -20.09
N TRP A 234 -3.32 16.71 -20.60
CA TRP A 234 -3.81 18.04 -21.01
C TRP A 234 -3.73 19.09 -19.91
N GLY A 235 -4.08 18.74 -18.67
CA GLY A 235 -3.97 19.66 -17.52
C GLY A 235 -2.52 20.08 -17.25
N ALA A 236 -1.61 19.12 -17.16
CA ALA A 236 -0.19 19.38 -16.97
C ALA A 236 0.41 20.18 -18.13
N LEU A 237 0.09 19.78 -19.35
CA LEU A 237 0.53 20.41 -20.59
C LEU A 237 0.13 21.88 -20.64
N THR A 238 -1.16 22.18 -20.46
CA THR A 238 -1.69 23.55 -20.55
C THR A 238 -1.23 24.45 -19.40
N SER A 239 -0.87 23.88 -18.25
CA SER A 239 -0.27 24.64 -17.15
C SER A 239 1.22 24.96 -17.36
N SER A 240 1.92 24.22 -18.23
CA SER A 240 3.37 24.33 -18.42
C SER A 240 3.80 25.66 -19.08
N ASP A 241 4.69 26.40 -18.41
CA ASP A 241 5.36 27.57 -18.99
C ASP A 241 6.32 27.18 -20.13
N THR A 242 6.97 26.01 -20.03
CA THR A 242 7.84 25.49 -21.08
C THR A 242 7.06 25.20 -22.36
N TYR A 243 5.89 24.59 -22.26
CA TYR A 243 5.00 24.39 -23.41
C TYR A 243 4.61 25.71 -24.07
N ARG A 244 4.22 26.71 -23.27
CA ARG A 244 3.88 28.06 -23.76
C ARG A 244 5.08 28.76 -24.41
N SER A 245 6.27 28.62 -23.86
CA SER A 245 7.50 29.24 -24.38
C SER A 245 8.02 28.56 -25.66
N MET A 246 8.04 27.23 -25.70
CA MET A 246 8.63 26.48 -26.81
C MET A 246 7.67 26.29 -27.99
N PHE A 247 6.37 26.18 -27.71
CA PHE A 247 5.36 25.87 -28.72
C PHE A 247 4.28 26.95 -28.86
N GLY A 248 4.41 28.09 -28.14
CA GLY A 248 3.40 29.14 -28.17
C GLY A 248 2.04 28.75 -27.58
N GLY A 249 1.96 27.59 -26.91
CA GLY A 249 0.70 26.98 -26.51
C GLY A 249 -0.09 26.35 -27.66
N ASP A 250 0.57 26.05 -28.79
CA ASP A 250 -0.04 25.44 -29.97
C ASP A 250 0.06 23.90 -29.93
N PRO A 251 -1.08 23.17 -29.76
CA PRO A 251 -1.07 21.71 -29.71
C PRO A 251 -0.79 21.06 -31.08
N GLU A 252 -1.12 21.73 -32.19
CA GLU A 252 -0.87 21.24 -33.55
C GLU A 252 0.62 21.29 -33.88
N PHE A 253 1.28 22.39 -33.49
CA PHE A 253 2.73 22.52 -33.65
C PHE A 253 3.46 21.46 -32.81
N LEU A 254 3.04 21.26 -31.56
CA LEU A 254 3.59 20.22 -30.71
C LEU A 254 3.36 18.81 -31.29
N ALA A 255 2.17 18.51 -31.83
CA ALA A 255 1.87 17.22 -32.43
C ALA A 255 2.75 16.93 -33.65
N ASN A 256 3.02 17.93 -34.48
CA ASN A 256 3.99 17.83 -35.57
C ASN A 256 5.40 17.51 -35.05
N CYS A 257 5.84 18.18 -33.97
CA CYS A 257 7.15 17.91 -33.41
C CYS A 257 7.25 16.50 -32.78
N MET A 258 6.19 16.06 -32.12
CA MET A 258 6.09 14.70 -31.59
C MET A 258 6.16 13.63 -32.70
N ALA A 259 5.58 13.90 -33.88
CA ALA A 259 5.69 13.02 -35.04
C ALA A 259 7.13 12.98 -35.61
N VAL A 260 7.82 14.12 -35.66
CA VAL A 260 9.24 14.21 -36.06
C VAL A 260 10.12 13.33 -35.16
N VAL A 261 9.94 13.38 -33.84
CA VAL A 261 10.71 12.58 -32.87
C VAL A 261 10.51 11.07 -33.09
N ARG A 262 9.38 10.64 -33.64
CA ARG A 262 9.12 9.23 -34.00
C ARG A 262 9.62 8.85 -35.40
N GLY A 263 10.30 9.76 -36.11
CA GLY A 263 10.83 9.51 -37.45
C GLY A 263 9.81 9.73 -38.58
N TYR A 264 8.71 10.41 -38.31
CA TYR A 264 7.66 10.69 -39.30
C TYR A 264 7.49 12.21 -39.49
N PRO A 265 8.47 12.90 -40.11
CA PRO A 265 8.41 14.35 -40.27
C PRO A 265 7.31 14.76 -41.25
N GLY A 266 6.61 15.85 -40.90
CA GLY A 266 5.67 16.53 -41.77
C GLY A 266 6.28 17.73 -42.49
N SER A 267 5.44 18.64 -42.94
CA SER A 267 5.87 19.92 -43.54
C SER A 267 6.30 20.97 -42.50
N VAL A 268 5.98 20.75 -41.22
CA VAL A 268 6.35 21.64 -40.11
C VAL A 268 7.49 20.99 -39.33
N GLY A 269 8.62 21.70 -39.23
CA GLY A 269 9.79 21.25 -38.48
C GLY A 269 9.85 21.87 -37.08
N CYS A 270 10.62 21.25 -36.19
CA CYS A 270 10.94 21.78 -34.87
C CYS A 270 12.44 21.59 -34.58
N ASP A 271 13.01 22.45 -33.73
CA ASP A 271 14.43 22.40 -33.36
C ASP A 271 14.75 21.25 -32.38
N SER A 272 16.03 21.08 -32.05
CA SER A 272 16.48 19.99 -31.18
C SER A 272 15.93 20.06 -29.76
N ASP A 273 15.70 21.26 -29.23
CA ASP A 273 15.24 21.46 -27.86
C ASP A 273 13.74 21.16 -27.77
N GLN A 274 12.98 21.61 -28.77
CA GLN A 274 11.58 21.24 -28.95
C GLN A 274 11.40 19.73 -29.11
N GLN A 275 12.25 19.07 -29.92
CA GLN A 275 12.21 17.62 -30.09
C GLN A 275 12.52 16.87 -28.79
N ALA A 276 13.55 17.30 -28.06
CA ALA A 276 13.90 16.71 -26.78
C ALA A 276 12.74 16.80 -25.78
N TRP A 277 12.11 17.98 -25.68
CA TRP A 277 10.96 18.16 -24.79
C TRP A 277 9.73 17.35 -25.23
N ALA A 278 9.39 17.38 -26.53
CA ALA A 278 8.26 16.64 -27.11
C ALA A 278 8.40 15.12 -26.91
N SER A 279 9.63 14.59 -26.91
CA SER A 279 9.90 13.17 -26.62
C SER A 279 9.41 12.74 -25.23
N GLY A 280 9.44 13.65 -24.25
CA GLY A 280 9.02 13.39 -22.87
C GLY A 280 7.54 13.04 -22.73
N ILE A 281 6.68 13.54 -23.64
CA ILE A 281 5.25 13.23 -23.62
C ILE A 281 5.01 11.76 -24.00
N TRP A 282 5.76 11.22 -24.97
CA TRP A 282 5.61 9.82 -25.39
C TRP A 282 5.92 8.82 -24.28
N VAL A 283 6.86 9.16 -23.40
CA VAL A 283 7.32 8.30 -22.30
C VAL A 283 6.68 8.66 -20.95
N GLY A 284 5.74 9.60 -20.92
CA GLY A 284 5.03 10.01 -19.70
C GLY A 284 5.91 10.74 -18.68
N ALA A 285 6.96 11.44 -19.14
CA ALA A 285 7.81 12.30 -18.32
C ALA A 285 7.17 13.67 -18.03
N VAL A 286 6.18 14.09 -18.82
CA VAL A 286 5.35 15.28 -18.57
C VAL A 286 4.10 14.84 -17.80
N ARG A 287 3.87 15.37 -16.60
CA ARG A 287 2.76 15.02 -15.68
C ARG A 287 2.29 16.20 -14.88
#